data_AF-A0A3E0KR51-F1
#
_entry.id   AF-A0A3E0KR51-F1
#
_cell.length_a   1.000
_cell.length_b   1.000
_cell.length_c   1.000
_cell.angle_alpha   90.00
_cell.angle_beta   90.00
_cell.angle_gamma   90.00
#
_symmetry.space_group_name_H-M   'P 1'
#
loop_
_entity.id
_entity.type
_entity.pdbx_description
1 polymer ?
#
loop_
_entity_poly.entity_id
_entity_poly.type
_entity_poly.pdbx_seq_one_letter_code
_entity_poly.pdbx_strand_id
1 'polypeptide(L)' 'MYGLVRPLLFRMDPEQAHERVMGLLEAVEARPALRQALARRFTVDHPALQVEAFGLRFPNP' A
#
# COMPACT_ATOMS: atom_id res chain seq x y z
N MET A 1 -15.23 0.20 -0.60
CA MET A 1 -14.64 -0.45 0.59
C MET A 1 -13.81 0.52 1.45
N TYR A 2 -12.93 1.37 0.88
CA TYR A 2 -12.22 2.41 1.66
C TYR A 2 -13.13 3.28 2.52
N GLY A 3 -14.30 3.68 1.99
CA GLY A 3 -15.31 4.45 2.73
C GLY A 3 -15.91 3.76 3.97
N LEU A 4 -15.77 2.44 4.11
CA LEU A 4 -16.24 1.69 5.28
C LEU A 4 -15.13 1.49 6.32
N VAL A 5 -13.89 1.34 5.86
CA VAL A 5 -12.71 1.15 6.74
C VAL A 5 -12.27 2.47 7.36
N ARG A 6 -12.32 3.57 6.60
CA ARG A 6 -11.92 4.91 7.06
C ARG A 6 -12.63 5.38 8.34
N PRO A 7 -13.98 5.33 8.48
CA PRO A 7 -14.64 5.76 9.71
C PRO A 7 -14.32 4.86 10.91
N LEU A 8 -13.98 3.60 10.70
CA LEU A 8 -13.55 2.70 11.79
C LEU A 8 -12.15 3.06 12.28
N LEU A 9 -11.21 3.31 11.37
CA LEU A 9 -9.85 3.76 11.72
C LEU A 9 -9.86 5.11 12.42
N PHE A 10 -10.71 6.05 11.98
CA PHE A 10 -10.77 7.41 12.52
C PHE A 10 -11.44 7.50 13.90
N ARG A 11 -12.05 6.39 14.36
CA ARG A 11 -12.57 6.27 15.73
C ARG A 11 -11.54 5.72 16.72
N MET A 12 -10.39 5.25 16.24
CA MET A 12 -9.30 4.77 17.08
C MET A 12 -8.35 5.92 17.40
N ASP A 13 -7.57 5.75 18.46
CA ASP A 13 -6.37 6.57 18.66
C ASP A 13 -5.44 6.42 17.44
N PRO A 14 -4.83 7.53 16.93
CA PRO A 14 -4.04 7.49 15.71
C PRO A 14 -2.87 6.49 15.75
N GLU A 15 -2.19 6.38 16.89
CA GLU A 15 -1.05 5.47 17.03
C GLU A 15 -1.53 4.03 17.04
N GLN A 16 -2.63 3.73 17.74
CA GLN A 16 -3.23 2.40 17.71
C GLN A 16 -3.72 2.00 16.32
N ALA A 17 -4.28 2.95 15.55
CA ALA A 17 -4.68 2.70 14.17
C ALA A 17 -3.45 2.40 13.30
N HIS A 18 -2.37 3.17 13.48
CA HIS A 18 -1.11 2.98 12.78
C HIS A 18 -0.53 1.59 13.04
N GLU A 19 -0.28 1.24 14.31
CA GLU A 19 0.28 -0.05 14.73
C GLU A 19 -0.54 -1.24 14.20
N ARG A 20 -1.87 -1.18 14.28
CA ARG A 20 -2.75 -2.25 13.77
C ARG A 20 -2.67 -2.40 12.26
N VAL A 21 -2.60 -1.29 11.52
CA VAL A 21 -2.47 -1.32 10.06
C VAL A 21 -1.09 -1.82 9.66
N MET A 22 -0.02 -1.41 10.36
CA MET A 22 1.33 -1.90 10.13
C MET A 22 1.41 -3.42 10.32
N GLY A 23 0.91 -3.95 11.44
CA GLY A 23 0.88 -5.41 11.66
C GLY A 23 0.04 -6.16 10.63
N LEU A 24 -1.04 -5.56 10.12
CA LEU A 24 -1.82 -6.14 9.01
C LEU A 24 -1.01 -6.17 7.71
N LEU A 25 -0.28 -5.11 7.40
CA LEU A 25 0.57 -5.04 6.21
C LEU A 25 1.70 -6.08 6.26
N GLU A 26 2.36 -6.24 7.41
CA GLU A 26 3.38 -7.28 7.61
C GLU A 26 2.81 -8.69 7.38
N ALA A 27 1.62 -8.98 7.93
CA ALA A 27 0.96 -10.28 7.76
C ALA A 27 0.53 -10.55 6.31
N VAL A 28 0.26 -9.49 5.53
CA VAL A 28 -0.04 -9.58 4.10
C VAL A 28 1.24 -9.77 3.30
N GLU A 29 2.30 -9.04 3.63
CA GLU A 29 3.60 -9.12 2.95
C GLU A 29 4.22 -10.52 3.09
N ALA A 30 4.09 -11.14 4.26
CA ALA A 30 4.52 -12.51 4.52
C ALA A 30 3.81 -13.57 3.64
N ARG A 31 2.74 -13.20 2.91
CA ARG A 31 1.94 -14.10 2.07
C ARG A 31 2.05 -13.71 0.59
N PRO A 32 2.89 -14.39 -0.22
CA PRO A 32 3.14 -14.02 -1.61
C PRO A 32 1.89 -13.90 -2.48
N ALA A 33 0.90 -14.77 -2.29
CA ALA A 33 -0.36 -14.73 -3.03
C ALA A 33 -1.19 -13.47 -2.75
N LEU A 34 -1.27 -13.04 -1.48
CA LEU A 34 -1.98 -11.81 -1.11
C LEU A 34 -1.24 -10.59 -1.64
N ARG A 35 0.09 -10.55 -1.48
CA ARG A 35 0.94 -9.49 -2.03
C ARG A 35 0.74 -9.33 -3.54
N GLN A 36 0.74 -10.43 -4.29
CA GLN A 36 0.51 -10.40 -5.74
C GLN A 36 -0.90 -9.98 -6.10
N ALA A 37 -1.93 -10.43 -5.37
CA ALA A 37 -3.30 -10.03 -5.62
C ALA A 37 -3.50 -8.52 -5.42
N LEU A 38 -2.90 -7.95 -4.38
CA LEU A 38 -2.93 -6.50 -4.14
C LEU A 38 -2.16 -5.74 -5.22
N ALA A 39 -0.95 -6.17 -5.57
CA ALA A 39 -0.17 -5.53 -6.63
C ALA A 39 -0.94 -5.51 -7.95
N ARG A 40 -1.55 -6.63 -8.36
CA ARG A 40 -2.39 -6.69 -9.57
C ARG A 40 -3.59 -5.75 -9.53
N ARG A 41 -4.14 -5.49 -8.35
CA ARG A 41 -5.35 -4.67 -8.19
C ARG A 41 -5.07 -3.18 -8.11
N PHE A 42 -3.92 -2.80 -7.54
CA PHE A 42 -3.63 -1.43 -7.14
C PHE A 42 -2.41 -0.81 -7.83
N THR A 43 -1.51 -1.60 -8.43
CA THR A 43 -0.39 -1.05 -9.19
C THR A 43 -0.87 -0.48 -10.52
N VAL A 44 -0.48 0.77 -10.80
CA VAL A 44 -0.61 1.41 -12.11
C VAL A 44 0.77 1.43 -12.75
N ASP A 45 0.93 0.70 -13.84
CA ASP A 45 2.17 0.64 -14.62
C ASP A 45 1.94 1.33 -15.97
N HIS A 46 2.61 2.47 -16.18
CA HIS A 46 2.47 3.25 -17.39
C HIS A 46 3.81 3.93 -17.74
N PRO A 47 4.29 3.85 -19.00
CA PRO A 47 5.58 4.42 -19.39
C PRO A 47 5.73 5.91 -19.06
N ALA A 48 4.66 6.69 -19.17
CA ALA A 48 4.67 8.12 -18.84
C ALA A 48 4.88 8.44 -17.34
N LEU A 49 4.80 7.44 -16.45
CA LEU A 49 5.10 7.60 -15.03
C LEU A 49 6.58 7.33 -14.71
N GLN A 50 7.32 6.67 -15.61
CA GLN A 50 8.69 6.26 -15.31
C GLN A 50 9.63 7.48 -15.24
N VAL A 51 10.49 7.50 -14.21
CA VAL A 51 11.45 8.60 -13.97
C VAL A 51 12.85 8.04 -13.77
N GLU A 52 13.84 8.70 -14.37
CA GLU A 52 15.26 8.50 -14.06
C GLU A 52 15.75 9.65 -13.18
N ALA A 53 16.16 9.33 -11.94
CA ALA A 53 16.65 10.33 -10.98
C ALA A 53 17.78 9.72 -10.14
N PHE A 54 18.82 10.51 -9.86
CA PHE A 54 19.99 10.08 -9.05
C PHE A 54 20.65 8.78 -9.57
N GLY A 55 20.61 8.52 -10.87
CA GLY A 55 21.13 7.29 -11.47
C GLY A 55 20.27 6.04 -11.27
N LEU A 56 19.04 6.19 -10.75
CA LEU A 56 18.07 5.12 -10.53
C LEU A 56 16.87 5.27 -11.47
N ARG A 57 16.21 4.13 -11.76
CA ARG A 57 14.95 4.05 -12.51
C ARG A 57 13.80 3.78 -11.56
N PHE A 58 12.83 4.68 -11.52
CA PHE A 58 11.61 4.54 -10.73
C PHE A 58 10.42 4.25 -11.66
N PRO A 59 9.57 3.27 -11.34
CA PRO A 59 8.41 2.92 -12.17
C PRO A 59 7.30 3.99 -12.15
N ASN A 60 7.34 4.90 -11.18
CA ASN A 60 6.51 6.09 -11.03
C ASN A 60 7.34 7.24 -10.41
N PRO A 61 6.90 8.50 -10.53
CA PRO A 61 7.63 9.67 -10.03
C PRO A 61 7.77 9.72 -8.52
#